data_AF-A0A6J5VLA7-F1
#
_entry.id   AF-A0A6J5VLA7-F1
#
_cell.length_a   1.000
_cell.length_b   1.000
_cell.length_c   1.000
_cell.angle_alpha   90.00
_cell.angle_beta   90.00
_cell.angle_gamma   90.00
#
_symmetry.space_group_name_H-M   'P 1'
#
loop_
_entity.id
_entity.type
_entity.pdbx_description
1 polymer ?
#
loop_
_entity_poly.entity_id
_entity_poly.type
_entity_poly.pdbx_seq_one_letter_code
_entity_poly.pdbx_strand_id
1 'polypeptide(L)'
;MNTLFMQREEAMKKSRELLFTELCQYLNSKSEEVKKKWRKMEEEDKWVLIKAFVSEWGVNFHPLSAKSVKELVEEHLHEENPHAKSSASAFFPGLKRMMGFSEDN
;
A
#
# COMPACT_ATOMS: atom_id res chain seq x y z
N MET A 1 22.85 9.74 -17.08
CA MET A 1 21.45 10.20 -16.91
C MET A 1 20.45 9.07 -17.17
N ASN A 2 20.71 7.83 -16.70
CA ASN A 2 19.85 6.65 -16.92
C ASN A 2 19.38 6.00 -15.60
N THR A 3 20.12 6.20 -14.50
CA THR A 3 19.84 5.58 -13.21
C THR A 3 18.52 6.02 -12.59
N LEU A 4 18.20 7.32 -12.65
CA LEU A 4 16.91 7.84 -12.14
C LEU A 4 15.71 7.27 -12.90
N PHE A 5 15.86 7.06 -14.21
CA PHE A 5 14.81 6.46 -15.03
C PHE A 5 14.61 4.98 -14.67
N MET A 6 15.69 4.22 -14.53
CA MET A 6 15.64 2.82 -14.11
C MET A 6 15.06 2.65 -12.69
N GLN A 7 15.48 3.49 -11.74
CA GLN A 7 14.95 3.48 -10.37
C GLN A 7 13.46 3.81 -10.35
N ARG A 8 13.03 4.79 -11.15
CA ARG A 8 11.62 5.11 -11.32
C ARG A 8 10.84 3.95 -11.89
N GLU A 9 11.35 3.28 -12.92
CA GLU A 9 10.70 2.13 -13.54
C GLU A 9 10.57 0.96 -12.56
N GLU A 10 11.62 0.67 -11.80
CA GLU A 10 11.61 -0.37 -10.76
C GLU A 10 10.61 -0.03 -9.64
N ALA A 11 10.59 1.23 -9.17
CA ALA A 11 9.62 1.69 -8.17
C ALA A 11 8.19 1.55 -8.69
N MET A 12 7.95 1.89 -9.96
CA MET A 12 6.64 1.74 -10.59
C MET A 12 6.25 0.27 -10.80
N LYS A 13 7.23 -0.62 -11.02
CA LYS A 13 6.96 -2.06 -11.08
C LYS A 13 6.53 -2.60 -9.72
N LYS A 14 7.29 -2.28 -8.67
CA LYS A 14 6.97 -2.68 -7.29
C LYS A 14 5.63 -2.11 -6.84
N SER A 15 5.31 -0.86 -7.20
CA SER A 15 4.02 -0.25 -6.86
C SER A 15 2.84 -0.95 -7.53
N ARG A 16 2.98 -1.36 -8.81
CA ARG A 16 1.95 -2.16 -9.51
C ARG A 16 1.75 -3.53 -8.86
N GLU A 17 2.83 -4.21 -8.47
CA GLU A 17 2.78 -5.52 -7.81
C GLU A 17 2.10 -5.42 -6.44
N LEU A 18 2.43 -4.39 -5.66
CA LEU A 18 1.80 -4.13 -4.36
C LEU A 18 0.31 -3.82 -4.54
N LEU A 19 -0.06 -2.91 -5.44
CA LEU A 19 -1.46 -2.58 -5.72
C LEU A 19 -2.28 -3.82 -6.12
N PHE A 20 -1.71 -4.70 -6.95
CA PHE A 20 -2.40 -5.92 -7.36
C PHE A 20 -2.55 -6.92 -6.19
N THR A 21 -1.58 -6.97 -5.28
CA THR A 21 -1.66 -7.79 -4.06
C THR A 21 -2.80 -7.32 -3.16
N GLU A 22 -2.90 -6.01 -2.94
CA GLU A 22 -3.98 -5.38 -2.17
C GLU A 22 -5.35 -5.64 -2.80
N LEU A 23 -5.46 -5.56 -4.13
CA LEU A 23 -6.70 -5.91 -4.84
C LEU A 23 -7.08 -7.39 -4.65
N CYS A 24 -6.09 -8.30 -4.61
CA CYS A 24 -6.35 -9.71 -4.34
C CYS A 24 -6.86 -9.95 -2.91
N GLN A 25 -6.29 -9.24 -1.94
CA GLN A 25 -6.73 -9.28 -0.55
C GLN A 25 -8.15 -8.71 -0.38
N TYR A 26 -8.43 -7.56 -1.01
CA TYR A 26 -9.76 -6.96 -1.06
C TYR A 26 -10.83 -7.93 -1.60
N LEU A 27 -10.47 -8.69 -2.64
CA LEU A 27 -11.34 -9.71 -3.23
C LEU A 27 -11.32 -11.06 -2.49
N ASN A 28 -10.53 -11.19 -1.43
CA ASN A 28 -10.29 -12.43 -0.69
C ASN A 28 -10.03 -13.63 -1.62
N SER A 29 -9.24 -13.43 -2.67
CA SER A 29 -9.05 -14.38 -3.77
C SER A 29 -7.57 -14.50 -4.15
N LYS A 30 -7.17 -15.65 -4.69
CA LYS A 30 -5.78 -15.84 -5.13
C LYS A 30 -5.50 -15.07 -6.42
N SER A 31 -4.25 -14.62 -6.58
CA SER A 31 -3.75 -13.90 -7.77
C SER A 31 -4.19 -14.53 -9.10
N GLU A 32 -4.09 -15.85 -9.25
CA GLU A 32 -4.48 -16.54 -10.49
C GLU A 32 -5.99 -16.53 -10.75
N GLU A 33 -6.79 -16.62 -9.69
CA GLU A 33 -8.25 -16.56 -9.78
C GLU A 33 -8.71 -15.15 -10.16
N VAL A 34 -8.10 -14.13 -9.54
CA VAL A 34 -8.35 -12.72 -9.85
C VAL A 34 -7.98 -12.43 -11.31
N LYS A 35 -6.82 -12.89 -11.80
CA LYS A 35 -6.43 -12.75 -13.22
C LYS A 35 -7.45 -13.40 -14.16
N LYS A 36 -7.94 -14.60 -13.81
CA LYS A 36 -8.92 -15.33 -14.64
C LYS A 36 -10.28 -14.62 -14.64
N LYS A 37 -10.73 -14.13 -13.49
CA LYS A 37 -11.99 -13.37 -13.35
C LYS A 37 -11.90 -12.04 -14.09
N TRP A 38 -10.82 -11.30 -13.90
CA TRP A 38 -10.58 -10.00 -14.53
C TRP A 38 -10.62 -10.08 -16.07
N ARG A 39 -9.98 -11.10 -16.66
CA ARG A 39 -10.00 -11.29 -18.12
C ARG A 39 -11.38 -11.59 -18.71
N LYS A 40 -12.31 -12.08 -17.89
CA LYS A 40 -13.68 -12.43 -18.29
C LYS A 40 -14.70 -11.36 -17.92
N MET A 41 -14.28 -10.33 -17.20
CA MET A 41 -15.14 -9.26 -16.70
C MET A 41 -15.29 -8.20 -17.80
N GLU A 42 -16.51 -7.70 -17.96
CA GLU A 42 -16.79 -6.56 -18.83
C GLU A 42 -16.10 -5.30 -18.30
N GLU A 43 -15.86 -4.31 -19.17
CA GLU A 43 -15.14 -3.09 -18.78
C GLU A 43 -15.92 -2.29 -17.72
N GLU A 44 -17.25 -2.22 -17.81
CA GLU A 44 -18.10 -1.53 -16.85
C GLU A 44 -17.97 -2.15 -15.45
N ASP A 45 -17.99 -3.49 -15.36
CA ASP A 45 -17.84 -4.23 -14.11
C ASP A 45 -16.45 -4.03 -13.50
N LYS A 46 -15.40 -3.96 -14.33
CA LYS A 46 -14.04 -3.61 -13.86
C LYS A 46 -14.02 -2.22 -13.25
N TRP A 47 -14.67 -1.24 -13.88
CA TRP A 47 -14.73 0.12 -13.33
C TRP A 47 -15.50 0.18 -12.01
N VAL A 48 -16.61 -0.54 -11.89
CA VAL A 48 -17.35 -0.64 -10.63
C VAL A 48 -16.47 -1.24 -9.54
N LEU A 49 -15.78 -2.35 -9.82
CA LEU A 49 -14.86 -2.99 -8.89
C LEU A 49 -13.73 -2.06 -8.45
N ILE A 50 -13.06 -1.38 -9.39
CA ILE A 50 -11.94 -0.49 -9.07
C ILE A 50 -12.42 0.72 -8.25
N LYS A 51 -13.60 1.28 -8.53
CA LYS A 51 -14.16 2.37 -7.73
C LYS A 51 -14.44 1.93 -6.29
N ALA A 52 -15.01 0.74 -6.11
CA ALA A 52 -15.25 0.18 -4.77
C ALA A 52 -13.93 -0.06 -4.02
N PHE A 53 -12.96 -0.70 -4.68
CA PHE A 53 -11.62 -0.92 -4.13
C PHE A 53 -10.93 0.38 -3.73
N VAL A 54 -10.89 1.38 -4.61
CA VAL A 54 -10.24 2.68 -4.35
C VAL A 54 -10.97 3.46 -3.24
N SER A 55 -12.29 3.35 -3.14
CA SER A 55 -13.05 4.04 -2.09
C SER A 55 -12.72 3.50 -0.69
N GLU A 56 -12.44 2.20 -0.57
CA GLU A 56 -12.05 1.57 0.70
C GLU A 56 -10.56 1.72 0.98
N TRP A 57 -9.72 1.42 -0.02
CA TRP A 57 -8.27 1.43 0.11
C TRP A 57 -7.70 2.85 0.15
N GLY A 58 -8.24 3.77 -0.66
CA GLY A 58 -7.78 5.14 -0.81
C GLY A 58 -7.91 6.00 0.46
N VAL A 59 -8.75 5.60 1.42
CA VAL A 59 -8.81 6.25 2.74
C VAL A 59 -7.46 6.15 3.47
N ASN A 60 -6.71 5.07 3.25
CA ASN A 60 -5.39 4.90 3.85
C ASN A 60 -4.27 5.63 3.08
N PHE A 61 -4.58 6.12 1.87
CA PHE A 61 -3.63 6.79 0.96
C PHE A 61 -4.04 8.23 0.66
N HIS A 62 -4.60 8.94 1.65
CA HIS A 62 -4.75 10.38 1.55
C HIS A 62 -3.40 11.00 1.15
N PRO A 63 -3.37 11.97 0.21
CA PRO A 63 -2.14 12.62 -0.20
C PRO A 63 -1.38 13.07 1.05
N LEU A 64 -0.17 12.52 1.22
CA LEU A 64 0.62 12.74 2.42
C LEU A 64 0.84 14.24 2.57
N SER A 65 0.30 14.82 3.64
CA SER A 65 0.63 16.19 4.01
C SER A 65 2.14 16.29 4.23
N ALA A 66 2.73 17.48 4.09
CA ALA A 66 4.15 17.68 4.40
C ALA A 66 4.51 17.20 5.82
N LYS A 67 3.57 17.26 6.77
CA LYS A 67 3.70 16.71 8.12
C LYS A 67 3.81 15.18 8.10
N SER A 68 2.89 14.49 7.43
CA SER A 68 2.90 13.02 7.34
C SER A 68 4.13 12.49 6.60
N VAL A 69 4.61 13.20 5.57
CA VAL A 69 5.87 12.85 4.89
C VAL A 69 7.05 12.99 5.86
N LYS A 70 7.11 14.10 6.62
CA LYS A 70 8.18 14.31 7.61
C LYS A 70 8.19 13.19 8.66
N GLU A 71 7.04 12.84 9.21
CA GLU A 71 6.91 11.79 10.23
C GLU A 71 7.39 10.43 9.72
N LEU A 72 6.99 10.02 8.51
CA LEU A 72 7.46 8.77 7.89
C LEU A 72 8.99 8.76 7.63
N VAL A 73 9.55 9.90 7.22
CA VAL A 73 11.00 10.03 7.02
C VAL A 73 11.75 9.92 8.37
N GLU A 74 11.22 10.55 9.42
CA GLU A 74 11.80 10.47 10.76
C GLU A 74 11.77 9.04 11.32
N GLU A 75 10.69 8.29 11.12
CA GLU A 75 10.58 6.88 11.52
C GLU A 75 11.60 5.99 10.80
N HIS A 76 11.74 6.13 9.48
CA HIS A 76 12.70 5.34 8.70
C HIS A 76 14.15 5.55 9.17
N LEU A 77 14.53 6.80 9.44
CA LEU A 77 15.86 7.14 9.96
C LEU A 77 16.06 6.66 11.41
N HIS A 78 14.98 6.51 12.19
CA HIS A 78 15.04 5.98 13.54
C HIS A 78 15.21 4.45 13.56
N GLU A 79 14.59 3.74 12.62
CA GLU A 79 14.74 2.28 12.45
C GLU A 79 16.18 1.88 12.07
N GLU A 80 16.94 2.74 11.40
CA GLU A 80 18.36 2.51 11.10
C GLU A 80 19.28 2.62 12.34
N ASN A 81 18.77 3.05 13.51
CA ASN A 81 19.55 3.21 14.74
C ASN A 81 19.06 2.28 15.88
N PRO A 82 19.53 1.01 15.94
CA PRO A 82 18.97 -0.03 16.82
C PRO A 82 19.24 0.15 18.33
N HIS A 83 19.88 1.25 18.75
CA HIS A 83 20.23 1.48 20.16
C HIS A 83 19.16 2.20 21.00
N ALA A 84 18.08 2.69 20.41
CA ALA A 84 16.97 3.29 21.14
C ALA A 84 15.83 2.27 21.34
N LYS A 85 16.01 1.32 22.27
CA LYS A 85 14.86 0.53 22.75
C LYS A 85 13.93 1.43 23.55
N SER A 86 12.72 1.66 23.04
CA SER A 86 11.44 1.49 23.74
C SER A 86 10.37 2.49 23.27
N SER A 87 9.70 2.15 22.18
CA SER A 87 8.24 2.01 22.22
C SER A 87 7.84 1.20 21.01
N ALA A 88 7.49 -0.06 21.22
CA ALA A 88 6.87 -0.84 20.17
C ALA A 88 5.57 -0.12 19.77
N SER A 89 5.37 0.06 18.46
CA SER A 89 4.07 0.21 17.81
C SER A 89 3.36 1.58 17.84
N ALA A 90 4.03 2.67 17.48
CA ALA A 90 3.33 3.90 17.10
C ALA A 90 3.20 4.07 15.58
N PHE A 91 3.10 2.99 14.81
CA PHE A 91 2.57 3.06 13.45
C PHE A 91 1.26 3.85 13.48
N PHE A 92 1.12 4.85 12.60
CA PHE A 92 -0.13 5.58 12.47
C PHE A 92 -1.26 4.58 12.20
N PRO A 93 -2.48 4.80 12.72
CA PRO A 93 -3.57 3.82 12.64
C PRO A 93 -3.83 3.28 11.22
N GLY A 94 -3.67 4.13 10.20
CA GLY A 94 -3.79 3.72 8.79
C GLY A 94 -2.73 2.71 8.35
N LEU A 95 -1.48 2.87 8.79
CA LEU A 95 -0.39 1.95 8.44
C LEU A 95 -0.46 0.65 9.24
N LYS A 96 -0.87 0.69 10.53
CA LYS A 96 -1.16 -0.55 11.31
C LYS A 96 -2.20 -1.41 10.61
N ARG A 97 -3.29 -0.79 10.17
CA ARG A 97 -4.40 -1.46 9.49
C ARG A 97 -3.95 -2.08 8.17
N MET A 98 -3.16 -1.37 7.38
CA MET A 98 -2.59 -1.90 6.14
C MET A 98 -1.62 -3.06 6.36
N MET A 99 -0.90 -3.09 7.48
CA MET A 99 0.09 -4.12 7.78
C MET A 99 -0.49 -5.31 8.57
N GLY A 100 -1.80 -5.30 8.84
CA GLY A 100 -2.49 -6.39 9.54
C GLY A 100 -2.25 -6.45 11.05
N PHE A 101 -1.73 -5.38 11.65
CA PHE A 101 -1.60 -5.27 13.10
C PHE A 101 -2.94 -4.82 13.72
N SER A 102 -3.40 -5.53 14.76
CA SER A 102 -4.59 -5.09 15.51
C SER A 102 -4.31 -3.79 16.27
N GLU A 103 -5.31 -2.91 16.32
CA GLU A 103 -5.33 -1.75 17.22
C GLU A 103 -5.45 -2.28 18.66
N ASP A 104 -4.32 -2.39 19.35
CA ASP A 104 -4.33 -2.49 20.81
C ASP A 104 -4.68 -1.11 21.38
N ASN A 105 -5.76 -1.11 22.18
CA ASN A 105 -6.45 0.01 22.80
C ASN A 105 -5.59 0.74 23.86
#